data_AF-A0A4Q0XYF6-F1
#
_entry.id   AF-A0A4Q0XYF6-F1
#
_cell.length_a   1.000
_cell.length_b   1.000
_cell.length_c   1.000
_cell.angle_alpha   90.00
_cell.angle_beta   90.00
_cell.angle_gamma   90.00
#
_symmetry.space_group_name_H-M   'P 1'
#
loop_
_entity.id
_entity.type
_entity.pdbx_description
1 polymer ?
#
loop_
_entity_poly.entity_id
_entity_poly.type
_entity_poly.pdbx_seq_one_letter_code
_entity_poly.pdbx_strand_id
1 'polypeptide(L)'
;MNKKSRYMFFALFFMIAITVIEVLYLYKSKSLSLKDIEDKNILVSALELPDLAISTEAMFIRHRSLSDTFAIFKEDPQLKEYFPTTFVYSHSHILNNTPSKILNEK
;
A
#
# COMPACT_ATOMS: atom_id res chain seq x y z
N MET A 1 -31.54 -35.96 -3.67
CA MET A 1 -30.75 -34.80 -4.13
C MET A 1 -30.95 -34.63 -5.63
N ASN A 2 -31.43 -33.48 -6.09
CA ASN A 2 -31.69 -33.23 -7.51
C ASN A 2 -30.39 -33.32 -8.31
N LYS A 3 -30.43 -33.87 -9.55
CA LYS A 3 -29.23 -34.03 -10.40
C LYS A 3 -28.48 -32.70 -10.57
N LYS A 4 -29.22 -31.59 -10.76
CA LYS A 4 -28.69 -30.22 -10.84
C LYS A 4 -27.94 -29.78 -9.57
N SER A 5 -28.48 -30.11 -8.40
CA SER A 5 -27.84 -29.80 -7.10
C SER A 5 -26.54 -30.58 -6.91
N ARG A 6 -26.47 -31.82 -7.38
CA ARG A 6 -25.21 -32.61 -7.34
C ARG A 6 -24.11 -31.97 -8.19
N TYR A 7 -24.42 -31.49 -9.40
CA TYR A 7 -23.46 -30.77 -10.24
C TYR A 7 -22.99 -29.45 -9.62
N MET A 8 -23.89 -28.69 -8.98
CA MET A 8 -23.52 -27.47 -8.26
C MET A 8 -22.51 -27.72 -7.14
N PHE A 9 -22.69 -28.78 -6.34
CA PHE A 9 -21.73 -29.15 -5.29
C PHE A 9 -20.36 -29.54 -5.86
N PHE A 10 -20.34 -30.29 -6.97
CA PHE A 10 -19.08 -30.61 -7.64
C PHE A 10 -18.38 -29.37 -8.20
N ALA A 11 -19.13 -28.45 -8.82
CA ALA A 11 -18.57 -27.20 -9.33
C ALA A 11 -18.01 -26.32 -8.20
N LEU A 12 -18.70 -26.22 -7.07
CA LEU A 12 -18.22 -25.50 -5.88
C LEU A 12 -16.90 -26.11 -5.37
N PHE A 13 -16.85 -27.44 -5.20
CA PHE A 13 -15.66 -28.11 -4.72
C PHE A 13 -14.47 -27.95 -5.67
N PHE A 14 -14.74 -27.97 -6.98
CA PHE A 14 -13.73 -27.72 -8.01
C PHE A 14 -13.18 -26.30 -7.93
N MET A 15 -14.04 -25.28 -7.76
CA MET A 15 -13.59 -23.89 -7.57
C MET A 15 -12.75 -23.73 -6.31
N ILE A 16 -13.15 -24.34 -5.20
CA ILE A 16 -12.36 -24.34 -3.96
C ILE A 16 -11.00 -24.99 -4.20
N ALA A 17 -10.95 -26.14 -4.88
CA ALA A 17 -9.70 -26.81 -5.20
C ALA A 17 -8.75 -25.94 -6.04
N ILE A 18 -9.28 -25.22 -7.03
CA ILE A 18 -8.49 -24.26 -7.82
C ILE A 18 -7.90 -23.16 -6.93
N THR A 19 -8.71 -22.54 -6.08
CA THR A 19 -8.21 -21.46 -5.19
C THR A 19 -7.11 -21.95 -4.25
N VAL A 20 -7.23 -23.18 -3.73
CA VAL A 20 -6.18 -23.78 -2.89
C VAL A 20 -4.89 -24.00 -3.68
N ILE A 21 -4.98 -24.48 -4.92
CA ILE A 21 -3.81 -24.67 -5.79
C ILE A 21 -3.12 -23.34 -6.08
N GLU A 22 -3.88 -22.27 -6.37
CA GLU A 22 -3.36 -20.94 -6.60
C GLU A 22 -2.63 -20.39 -5.37
N VAL A 23 -3.21 -20.53 -4.17
CA VAL A 23 -2.57 -20.10 -2.92
C VAL A 23 -1.25 -20.86 -2.69
N LEU A 24 -1.23 -22.17 -2.93
CA LEU A 24 -0.01 -22.98 -2.80
C LEU A 24 1.05 -22.58 -3.84
N TYR A 25 0.64 -22.29 -5.08
CA TYR A 25 1.52 -21.80 -6.12
C TYR A 25 2.15 -20.46 -5.73
N LEU A 26 1.36 -19.50 -5.26
CA LEU A 26 1.84 -18.20 -4.80
C LEU A 26 2.77 -18.32 -3.60
N TYR A 27 2.44 -19.20 -2.65
CA TYR A 27 3.29 -19.47 -1.49
C TYR A 27 4.66 -20.02 -1.90
N LYS A 28 4.68 -20.97 -2.86
CA LYS A 28 5.93 -21.53 -3.39
C LYS A 28 6.71 -20.55 -4.26
N SER A 29 6.01 -19.74 -5.05
CA SER A 29 6.58 -18.73 -5.93
C SER A 29 6.94 -17.43 -5.21
N LYS A 30 7.07 -17.45 -3.88
CA LYS A 30 7.51 -16.30 -3.10
C LYS A 30 8.91 -15.89 -3.54
N SER A 31 8.99 -14.80 -4.29
CA SER A 31 10.24 -14.29 -4.86
C SER A 31 11.12 -13.58 -3.82
N LEU A 32 10.55 -13.14 -2.71
CA LEU A 32 11.26 -12.40 -1.66
C LEU A 32 11.88 -13.34 -0.63
N SER A 33 13.20 -13.22 -0.48
CA SER A 33 13.94 -13.84 0.62
C SER A 33 13.54 -13.19 1.96
N LEU A 34 13.75 -13.92 3.06
CA LEU A 34 13.59 -13.35 4.40
C LEU A 34 14.49 -12.13 4.61
N LYS A 35 15.68 -12.15 4.03
CA LYS A 35 16.62 -11.03 4.06
C LYS A 35 16.07 -9.79 3.35
N ASP A 36 15.44 -9.96 2.19
CA ASP A 36 14.86 -8.83 1.43
C ASP A 36 13.72 -8.16 2.20
N ILE A 37 12.97 -8.96 2.99
CA ILE A 37 11.91 -8.44 3.86
C ILE A 37 12.50 -7.64 5.01
N GLU A 38 13.59 -8.13 5.62
CA GLU A 38 14.29 -7.44 6.70
C GLU A 38 14.91 -6.13 6.22
N ASP A 39 15.62 -6.15 5.09
CA ASP A 39 16.21 -4.96 4.47
C ASP A 39 15.13 -3.92 4.10
N LYS A 40 13.98 -4.38 3.59
CA LYS A 40 12.82 -3.51 3.35
C LYS A 40 12.31 -2.87 4.63
N ASN A 41 12.15 -3.62 5.72
CA ASN A 41 11.62 -3.10 6.99
C ASN A 41 12.59 -2.09 7.62
N ILE A 42 13.89 -2.32 7.51
CA ILE A 42 14.93 -1.37 7.95
C ILE A 42 14.81 -0.07 7.13
N LEU A 43 14.67 -0.18 5.81
CA LEU A 43 14.52 0.98 4.94
C LEU A 43 13.22 1.77 5.20
N VAL A 44 12.09 1.09 5.39
CA VAL A 44 10.80 1.72 5.72
C VAL A 44 10.88 2.46 7.06
N SER A 45 11.47 1.82 8.07
CA SER A 45 11.63 2.44 9.40
C SER A 45 12.61 3.62 9.40
N ALA A 46 13.71 3.53 8.66
CA ALA A 46 14.69 4.62 8.53
C ALA A 46 14.15 5.84 7.78
N LEU A 47 13.28 5.62 6.79
CA LEU A 47 12.69 6.69 6.00
C LEU A 47 11.40 7.26 6.60
N GLU A 48 10.98 6.75 7.77
CA GLU A 48 9.67 7.03 8.40
C GLU A 48 8.53 6.94 7.38
N LEU A 49 8.67 6.05 6.39
CA LEU A 49 7.64 5.91 5.37
C LEU A 49 6.41 5.39 6.10
N PRO A 50 5.25 6.07 5.99
CA PRO A 50 4.01 5.47 6.44
C PRO A 50 3.97 4.16 5.68
N ASP A 51 3.90 3.07 6.44
CA ASP A 51 4.10 1.71 5.97
C ASP A 51 3.47 1.53 4.59
N LEU A 52 4.01 0.64 3.75
CA LEU A 52 3.45 0.29 2.44
C LEU A 52 2.03 -0.32 2.53
N ALA A 53 1.28 0.00 3.57
CA ALA A 53 -0.15 -0.03 3.74
C ALA A 53 -0.84 0.08 2.39
N ILE A 54 -1.31 -1.09 1.99
CA ILE A 54 -2.27 -1.41 0.94
C ILE A 54 -3.60 -0.66 1.16
N SER A 55 -3.68 0.32 2.06
CA SER A 55 -4.79 1.27 2.12
C SER A 55 -4.57 2.35 1.04
N THR A 56 -4.96 2.01 -0.18
CA THR A 56 -5.12 2.95 -1.29
C THR A 56 -6.25 3.95 -1.04
N GLU A 57 -7.14 3.68 -0.08
CA GLU A 57 -8.25 4.57 0.28
C GLU A 57 -7.77 5.84 1.01
N ALA A 58 -6.64 5.80 1.71
CA ALA A 58 -6.13 6.92 2.49
C ALA A 58 -5.01 7.73 1.76
N MET A 59 -5.07 7.83 0.42
CA MET A 59 -4.07 8.60 -0.34
C MET A 59 -4.07 10.12 -0.06
N PHE A 60 -5.01 10.64 0.73
CA PHE A 60 -5.02 12.05 1.22
C PHE A 60 -3.85 12.36 2.16
N ILE A 61 -3.27 11.30 2.72
CA ILE A 61 -2.35 11.35 3.86
C ILE A 61 -0.87 11.33 3.38
N ARG A 62 -0.60 11.27 2.06
CA ARG A 62 0.77 11.17 1.54
C ARG A 62 1.29 12.54 1.08
N HIS A 63 2.53 12.87 1.47
CA HIS A 63 3.24 14.02 0.91
C HIS A 63 3.33 13.89 -0.62
N ARG A 64 3.30 15.01 -1.36
CA ARG A 64 3.22 15.00 -2.83
C ARG A 64 4.38 14.27 -3.51
N SER A 65 5.55 14.23 -2.86
CA SER A 65 6.71 13.45 -3.33
C SER A 65 6.54 11.93 -3.21
N LEU A 66 5.50 11.46 -2.49
CA LEU A 66 5.15 10.06 -2.28
C LEU A 66 3.86 9.67 -3.03
N SER A 67 3.43 10.49 -3.99
CA SER A 67 2.28 10.19 -4.84
C SER A 67 2.64 9.14 -5.89
N ASP A 68 1.82 8.09 -6.01
CA ASP A 68 1.96 7.08 -7.08
C ASP A 68 1.35 7.60 -8.39
N THR A 69 1.71 6.96 -9.50
CA THR A 69 1.15 7.15 -10.85
C THR A 69 -0.38 7.19 -10.88
N PHE A 70 -1.05 6.43 -10.02
CA PHE A 70 -2.51 6.39 -9.91
C PHE A 70 -3.11 7.47 -9.00
N ALA A 71 -2.31 8.36 -8.40
CA ALA A 71 -2.82 9.43 -7.53
C ALA A 71 -3.74 10.43 -8.26
N ILE A 72 -3.69 10.46 -9.58
CA ILE A 72 -4.59 11.28 -10.42
C ILE A 72 -6.02 10.70 -10.42
N PHE A 73 -6.16 9.39 -10.24
CA PHE A 73 -7.45 8.67 -10.27
C PHE A 73 -7.92 8.27 -8.88
N LYS A 74 -7.53 9.04 -7.87
CA LYS A 74 -7.77 8.71 -6.48
C LYS A 74 -9.25 8.73 -6.09
N GLU A 75 -10.03 9.63 -6.69
CA GLU A 75 -11.45 9.78 -6.40
C GLU A 75 -12.30 9.18 -7.52
N ASP A 76 -13.41 8.53 -7.17
CA ASP A 76 -14.42 8.11 -8.13
C ASP A 76 -15.10 9.36 -8.74
N PRO A 77 -15.31 9.44 -10.06
CA PRO A 77 -16.10 10.52 -10.68
C PRO A 77 -17.54 10.64 -10.14
N GLN A 78 -18.07 9.64 -9.44
CA GLN A 78 -19.38 9.65 -8.80
C GLN A 78 -19.36 10.10 -7.33
N LEU A 79 -18.19 10.46 -6.79
CA LEU A 79 -18.05 10.87 -5.40
C LEU A 79 -18.88 12.14 -5.12
N LYS A 80 -19.87 12.03 -4.23
CA LYS A 80 -20.76 13.15 -3.85
C LYS A 80 -20.21 13.99 -2.70
N GLU A 81 -19.52 13.34 -1.76
CA GLU A 81 -18.99 13.98 -0.57
C GLU A 81 -17.49 13.68 -0.48
N TYR A 82 -16.68 14.72 -0.58
CA TYR A 82 -15.24 14.64 -0.41
C TYR A 82 -14.92 14.88 1.07
N PHE A 83 -14.31 13.89 1.73
CA PHE A 83 -13.90 14.01 3.13
C PHE A 83 -12.38 14.27 3.22
N PRO A 84 -11.94 15.52 3.45
CA PRO A 84 -10.53 15.83 3.60
C PRO A 84 -10.05 15.44 5.00
N THR A 85 -9.70 14.17 5.23
CA THR A 85 -8.87 13.80 6.37
C THR A 85 -7.43 14.13 6.06
N THR A 86 -7.01 15.31 6.47
CA THR A 86 -5.60 15.70 6.48
C THR A 86 -5.08 15.63 7.91
N PHE A 87 -3.78 15.41 8.06
CA PHE A 87 -3.06 15.56 9.31
C PHE A 87 -1.96 16.59 9.08
N VAL A 88 -1.54 17.25 10.15
CA VAL A 88 -0.43 18.20 10.11
C VAL A 88 0.83 17.41 10.46
N TYR A 89 1.82 17.39 9.57
CA TYR A 89 3.16 16.94 9.94
C TYR A 89 3.70 17.93 10.97
N SER A 90 4.03 17.45 12.17
CA SER A 90 4.84 18.24 13.09
C SER A 90 6.23 18.38 12.46
N HIS A 91 6.72 19.61 12.35
CA HIS A 91 8.11 19.82 11.96
C HIS A 91 9.01 19.12 12.99
N SER A 92 10.22 18.71 12.58
CA SER A 92 11.17 18.17 13.53
C SER A 92 11.44 19.22 14.61
N HIS A 93 11.48 18.80 15.88
CA HIS A 93 11.91 19.66 16.98
C HIS A 93 13.44 19.79 17.03
N ILE A 94 14.14 19.24 16.03
CA ILE A 94 15.58 19.34 15.86
C ILE A 94 15.86 20.68 15.19
N LEU A 95 16.18 21.69 15.98
CA LEU A 95 16.71 22.97 15.51
C LEU A 95 18.08 22.73 14.88
N ASN A 96 18.12 22.54 13.56
CA ASN A 96 19.37 22.58 12.83
C ASN A 96 19.76 24.06 12.63
N ASN A 97 20.84 24.50 13.27
CA ASN A 97 21.35 25.88 13.17
C ASN A 97 22.01 26.20 11.81
N THR A 98 21.87 25.31 10.83
CA THR A 98 22.35 25.55 9.47
C THR A 98 21.46 26.61 8.81
N PRO A 99 22.02 27.77 8.41
CA PRO A 99 21.25 28.78 7.70
C PRO A 99 20.72 28.19 6.38
N SER A 100 19.40 28.26 6.19
CA SER A 100 18.74 27.77 4.97
C SER A 100 19.11 28.55 3.70
N LYS A 101 19.82 29.67 3.87
CA LYS A 101 20.23 30.57 2.80
C LYS A 101 21.75 30.68 2.79
N ILE A 102 22.37 30.22 1.71
CA ILE A 102 23.77 30.57 1.40
C ILE A 102 23.75 32.03 0.95
N LEU A 103 24.10 32.95 1.86
CA LEU A 103 24.39 34.32 1.49
C LEU A 103 25.81 34.33 0.90
N ASN A 104 25.91 34.29 -0.43
CA ASN A 104 27.16 34.67 -1.09
C ASN A 104 27.32 36.18 -0.94
N GLU A 105 27.99 36.60 0.14
CA GLU A 105 28.49 37.96 0.26
C GLU A 105 29.63 38.16 -0.75
N LYS A 106 29.54 39.25 -1.52
CA LYS A 106 30.53 39.68 -2.51
C LYS A 106 31.63 40.50 -1.84
#